data_AF-A0A3D3T0U3-F1
#
_entry.id   AF-A0A3D3T0U3-F1
#
_cell.length_a   1.000
_cell.length_b   1.000
_cell.length_c   1.000
_cell.angle_alpha   90.00
_cell.angle_beta   90.00
_cell.angle_gamma   90.00
#
_symmetry.space_group_name_H-M   'P 1'
#
loop_
_entity.id
_entity.type
_entity.pdbx_description
1 polymer ?
#
loop_
_entity_poly.entity_id
_entity_poly.type
_entity_poly.pdbx_seq_one_letter_code
_entity_poly.pdbx_strand_id
1 'polypeptide(L)'
;MRCCYLMVMLGVMALSGCTNVAGEPPTTLTRTDGHVMETPALLEMALSYFSGAGYDCGEDSSSELRCRKDLRDLYIHQTHAVVEIFEDKEAGHHLLMTTRWDEGLIPGELISSEFENPDVAGFCRSLEASGQGVCQITE
;
A
#
# COMPACT_ATOMS: atom_id res chain seq x y z
N MET A 1 -24.77 39.38 -12.27
CA MET A 1 -24.86 38.09 -11.52
C MET A 1 -24.10 36.91 -12.16
N ARG A 2 -23.67 36.96 -13.43
CA ARG A 2 -22.83 35.90 -14.05
C ARG A 2 -21.34 35.93 -13.64
N CYS A 3 -20.81 37.11 -13.26
CA CYS A 3 -19.38 37.27 -12.95
C CYS A 3 -18.96 36.69 -11.59
N CYS A 4 -19.80 36.86 -10.54
CA CYS A 4 -19.50 36.30 -9.21
C CYS A 4 -19.47 34.77 -9.20
N TYR A 5 -20.30 34.12 -10.03
CA TYR A 5 -20.35 32.66 -10.11
C TYR A 5 -19.05 32.08 -10.68
N LEU A 6 -18.44 32.80 -11.64
CA LEU A 6 -17.20 32.36 -12.28
C LEU A 6 -16.00 32.45 -11.33
N MET A 7 -15.93 33.48 -10.47
CA MET A 7 -14.89 33.59 -9.43
C MET A 7 -15.04 32.53 -8.32
N VAL A 8 -16.27 32.22 -7.91
CA VAL A 8 -16.52 31.16 -6.91
C VAL A 8 -16.13 29.79 -7.47
N MET A 9 -16.47 29.50 -8.72
CA MET A 9 -16.10 28.23 -9.37
C MET A 9 -14.59 28.12 -9.64
N LEU A 10 -13.89 29.23 -9.93
CA LEU A 10 -12.43 29.23 -10.08
C LEU A 10 -11.71 28.97 -8.74
N GLY A 11 -12.28 29.46 -7.62
CA GLY A 11 -11.73 29.23 -6.27
C GLY A 11 -11.89 27.78 -5.78
N VAL A 12 -12.95 27.08 -6.20
CA VAL A 12 -13.18 25.67 -5.82
C VAL A 12 -12.21 24.74 -6.54
N MET A 13 -11.80 25.04 -7.78
CA MET A 13 -10.79 24.26 -8.50
C MET A 13 -9.37 24.43 -7.93
N ALA A 14 -9.08 25.52 -7.22
CA ALA A 14 -7.77 25.75 -6.59
C ALA A 14 -7.59 24.99 -5.25
N LEU A 15 -8.66 24.34 -4.76
CA LEU A 15 -8.63 23.49 -3.57
C LEU A 15 -8.56 21.99 -3.94
N SER A 16 -8.21 21.64 -5.18
CA SER A 16 -7.86 20.26 -5.50
C SER A 16 -6.55 19.93 -4.81
N GLY A 17 -6.61 19.21 -3.68
CA GLY A 17 -5.44 18.65 -3.03
C GLY A 17 -4.64 17.82 -4.03
N CYS A 18 -3.32 17.87 -3.93
CA CYS A 18 -2.48 16.96 -4.71
C CYS A 18 -2.51 15.60 -4.02
N THR A 19 -2.63 14.53 -4.81
CA THR A 19 -2.35 13.17 -4.35
C THR A 19 -0.93 12.84 -4.80
N ASN A 20 -0.03 12.59 -3.85
CA ASN A 20 1.27 12.02 -4.15
C ASN A 20 1.30 10.56 -3.71
N VAL A 21 1.90 9.71 -4.55
CA VAL A 21 2.06 8.28 -4.28
C VAL A 21 3.54 7.94 -4.40
N ALA A 22 4.10 7.35 -3.34
CA ALA A 22 5.44 6.78 -3.31
C ALA A 22 5.33 5.29 -2.97
N GLY A 23 6.19 4.44 -3.51
CA GLY A 23 6.12 2.99 -3.27
C GLY A 23 7.49 2.36 -3.10
N GLU A 24 7.51 1.21 -2.43
CA GLU A 24 8.66 0.31 -2.44
C GLU A 24 8.68 -0.50 -3.75
N PRO A 25 9.86 -1.00 -4.18
CA PRO A 25 9.93 -2.01 -5.23
C PRO A 25 9.03 -3.22 -4.89
N PRO A 26 8.34 -3.82 -5.88
CA PRO A 26 7.54 -5.01 -5.64
C PRO A 26 8.38 -6.13 -5.01
N THR A 27 7.77 -6.84 -4.08
CA THR A 27 8.40 -7.98 -3.41
C THR A 27 7.69 -9.26 -3.85
N THR A 28 8.43 -10.16 -4.48
CA THR A 28 7.97 -11.51 -4.81
C THR A 28 7.89 -12.37 -3.56
N LEU A 29 6.76 -13.06 -3.39
CA LEU A 29 6.51 -14.02 -2.33
C LEU A 29 6.52 -15.43 -2.91
N THR A 30 7.47 -16.25 -2.48
CA THR A 30 7.64 -17.64 -2.95
C THR A 30 7.74 -18.60 -1.78
N ARG A 31 7.35 -19.86 -1.99
CA ARG A 31 7.53 -20.90 -0.97
C ARG A 31 9.00 -21.27 -0.85
N THR A 32 9.44 -21.63 0.35
CA THR A 32 10.84 -21.96 0.66
C THR A 32 11.40 -23.15 -0.15
N ASP A 33 10.54 -24.04 -0.64
CA ASP A 33 10.92 -25.20 -1.46
C ASP A 33 10.70 -25.00 -2.96
N GLY A 34 10.52 -23.76 -3.41
CA GLY A 34 10.36 -23.38 -4.81
C GLY A 34 9.02 -23.78 -5.44
N HIS A 35 8.06 -24.26 -4.64
CA HIS A 35 6.69 -24.51 -5.11
C HIS A 35 5.83 -23.26 -5.00
N VAL A 36 4.68 -23.27 -5.68
CA VAL A 36 3.65 -22.26 -5.52
C VAL A 36 3.17 -22.26 -4.07
N MET A 37 3.11 -21.08 -3.45
CA MET A 37 2.61 -20.92 -2.10
C MET A 37 1.09 -21.14 -2.10
N GLU A 38 0.56 -21.85 -1.10
CA GLU A 38 -0.89 -22.05 -0.99
C GLU A 38 -1.54 -20.69 -0.69
N THR A 39 -2.20 -20.12 -1.70
CA THR A 39 -2.79 -18.77 -1.66
C THR A 39 -3.65 -18.52 -0.42
N PRO A 40 -4.57 -19.43 0.01
CA PRO A 40 -5.37 -19.18 1.20
C PRO A 40 -4.55 -19.02 2.49
N ALA A 41 -3.47 -19.79 2.64
CA ALA A 41 -2.61 -19.73 3.83
C ALA A 41 -1.78 -18.44 3.87
N LEU A 42 -1.28 -18.01 2.70
CA LEU A 42 -0.59 -16.73 2.58
C LEU A 42 -1.50 -15.57 2.96
N LEU A 43 -2.70 -15.51 2.35
CA LEU A 43 -3.63 -14.40 2.56
C LEU A 43 -4.11 -14.36 4.01
N GLU A 44 -4.36 -15.51 4.63
CA GLU A 44 -4.71 -15.59 6.07
C GLU A 44 -3.57 -15.08 6.97
N MET A 45 -2.33 -15.48 6.69
CA MET A 45 -1.17 -14.98 7.43
C MET A 45 -1.00 -13.47 7.27
N ALA A 46 -1.07 -12.97 6.03
CA ALA A 46 -0.92 -11.55 5.74
C ALA A 46 -2.03 -10.74 6.41
N LEU A 47 -3.28 -11.18 6.30
CA LEU A 47 -4.43 -10.58 6.98
C LEU A 47 -4.19 -10.51 8.49
N SER A 48 -3.81 -11.63 9.12
CA SER A 48 -3.55 -11.69 10.55
C SER A 48 -2.43 -10.73 10.98
N TYR A 49 -1.32 -10.71 10.23
CA TYR A 49 -0.17 -9.87 10.53
C TYR A 49 -0.51 -8.38 10.38
N PHE A 50 -1.05 -7.97 9.23
CA PHE A 50 -1.31 -6.56 8.95
C PHE A 50 -2.46 -6.02 9.80
N SER A 51 -3.52 -6.78 10.04
CA SER A 51 -4.55 -6.38 11.02
C SER A 51 -3.97 -6.23 12.43
N GLY A 52 -3.06 -7.12 12.84
CA GLY A 52 -2.31 -6.99 14.11
C GLY A 52 -1.42 -5.75 14.17
N ALA A 53 -0.89 -5.31 13.02
CA ALA A 53 -0.10 -4.08 12.88
C ALA A 53 -0.97 -2.81 12.76
N GLY A 54 -2.31 -2.93 12.82
CA GLY A 54 -3.26 -1.82 12.80
C GLY A 54 -3.71 -1.39 11.39
N TYR A 55 -3.56 -2.27 10.39
CA TYR A 55 -4.16 -2.06 9.08
C TYR A 55 -5.63 -2.52 9.08
N ASP A 56 -6.48 -1.75 8.41
CA ASP A 56 -7.80 -2.19 8.00
C ASP A 56 -7.66 -2.95 6.68
N CYS A 57 -8.00 -4.24 6.69
CA CYS A 57 -7.77 -5.15 5.57
C CYS A 57 -9.08 -5.67 5.02
N GLY A 58 -9.18 -5.70 3.70
CA GLY A 58 -10.33 -6.24 2.98
C GLY A 58 -9.95 -6.79 1.62
N GLU A 59 -10.94 -7.38 0.96
CA GLU A 59 -10.84 -7.75 -0.45
C GLU A 59 -11.03 -6.50 -1.32
N ASP A 60 -10.26 -6.39 -2.40
CA ASP A 60 -10.40 -5.36 -3.43
C ASP A 60 -10.65 -6.04 -4.78
N SER A 61 -11.25 -5.35 -5.74
CA SER A 61 -11.50 -5.95 -7.05
C SER A 61 -10.22 -6.15 -7.88
N SER A 62 -9.12 -5.52 -7.48
CA SER A 62 -7.85 -5.52 -8.19
C SER A 62 -6.73 -6.32 -7.50
N SER A 63 -6.85 -6.63 -6.22
CA SER A 63 -5.87 -7.37 -5.42
C SER A 63 -6.54 -8.45 -4.57
N GLU A 64 -5.81 -9.51 -4.24
CA GLU A 64 -6.30 -10.61 -3.40
C GLU A 64 -6.43 -10.20 -1.93
N LEU A 65 -5.61 -9.23 -1.51
CA LEU A 65 -5.69 -8.59 -0.21
C LEU A 65 -5.27 -7.14 -0.36
N ARG A 66 -6.04 -6.24 0.23
CA ARG A 66 -5.69 -4.83 0.35
C ARG A 66 -5.83 -4.38 1.79
N CYS A 67 -4.74 -3.88 2.35
CA CYS A 67 -4.64 -3.41 3.73
C CYS A 67 -4.27 -1.92 3.74
N ARG A 68 -5.02 -1.09 4.45
CA ARG A 68 -4.76 0.34 4.62
C ARG A 68 -4.48 0.68 6.07
N LYS A 69 -3.48 1.52 6.32
CA LYS A 69 -3.18 2.08 7.64
C LYS A 69 -2.89 3.56 7.53
N ASP A 70 -3.61 4.37 8.29
CA ASP A 70 -3.31 5.79 8.37
C ASP A 70 -2.00 5.97 9.17
N LEU A 71 -0.99 6.58 8.56
CA LEU A 71 0.31 6.85 9.18
C LEU A 71 0.30 8.17 9.94
N ARG A 72 -0.42 9.16 9.40
CA ARG A 72 -0.66 10.47 10.00
C ARG A 72 -2.03 10.99 9.58
N ASP A 73 -2.82 11.37 10.56
CA ASP A 73 -4.08 12.08 10.36
C ASP A 73 -3.93 13.51 10.90
N LEU A 74 -3.59 14.45 10.02
CA LEU A 74 -3.66 15.88 10.31
C LEU A 74 -4.89 16.44 9.59
N TYR A 75 -5.61 17.36 10.24
CA TYR A 75 -6.86 17.94 9.74
C TYR A 75 -6.80 18.48 8.28
N ILE A 76 -5.60 18.76 7.76
CA ILE A 76 -5.37 19.27 6.40
C ILE A 76 -4.64 18.29 5.45
N HIS A 77 -4.05 17.20 5.97
CA HIS A 77 -3.27 16.22 5.20
C HIS A 77 -3.49 14.81 5.75
N GLN A 78 -3.84 13.87 4.87
CA GLN A 78 -3.97 12.46 5.21
C GLN A 78 -2.82 11.71 4.57
N THR A 79 -1.99 11.06 5.39
CA THR A 79 -0.96 10.14 4.91
C THR A 79 -1.34 8.74 5.33
N HIS A 80 -1.49 7.84 4.37
CA HIS A 80 -1.79 6.43 4.63
C HIS A 80 -0.87 5.51 3.85
N ALA A 81 -0.57 4.35 4.42
CA ALA A 81 0.09 3.24 3.75
C ALA A 81 -0.98 2.28 3.22
N VAL A 82 -0.76 1.77 2.02
CA VAL A 82 -1.51 0.68 1.41
C VAL A 82 -0.54 -0.47 1.18
N VAL A 83 -0.96 -1.66 1.54
CA VAL A 83 -0.25 -2.92 1.27
C VAL A 83 -1.20 -3.80 0.47
N GLU A 84 -0.72 -4.33 -0.64
CA GLU A 84 -1.51 -5.14 -1.57
C GLU A 84 -0.78 -6.43 -1.92
N ILE A 85 -1.54 -7.52 -2.00
CA ILE A 85 -1.05 -8.81 -2.51
C ILE A 85 -1.79 -9.14 -3.80
N PHE A 86 -1.01 -9.48 -4.83
CA PHE A 86 -1.50 -9.87 -6.14
C PHE A 86 -1.02 -11.27 -6.49
N GLU A 87 -1.84 -12.03 -7.21
CA GLU A 87 -1.42 -13.26 -7.87
C GLU A 87 -0.74 -12.91 -9.20
N ASP A 88 0.53 -13.30 -9.38
CA ASP A 88 1.15 -13.34 -10.70
C ASP A 88 0.83 -14.69 -11.36
N LYS A 89 -0.25 -14.69 -12.16
CA LYS A 89 -0.75 -15.87 -12.86
C LYS A 89 0.22 -16.45 -13.88
N GLU A 90 1.13 -15.64 -14.41
CA GLU A 90 2.09 -16.10 -15.43
C GLU A 90 3.31 -16.76 -14.77
N ALA A 91 3.73 -16.23 -13.63
CA ALA A 91 4.96 -16.66 -12.96
C ALA A 91 4.74 -17.54 -11.71
N GLY A 92 3.50 -17.80 -11.32
CA GLY A 92 3.14 -18.75 -10.26
C GLY A 92 3.61 -18.34 -8.86
N HIS A 93 3.74 -17.03 -8.62
CA HIS A 93 4.10 -16.44 -7.35
C HIS A 93 3.14 -15.31 -6.99
N HIS A 94 3.24 -14.79 -5.77
CA HIS A 94 2.48 -13.60 -5.37
C HIS A 94 3.39 -12.38 -5.31
N LEU A 95 2.85 -11.21 -5.64
CA LEU A 95 3.52 -9.93 -5.53
C LEU A 95 2.95 -9.17 -4.35
N LEU A 96 3.84 -8.74 -3.46
CA LEU A 96 3.55 -7.81 -2.38
C LEU A 96 3.99 -6.40 -2.82
N MET A 97 3.05 -5.48 -2.85
CA MET A 97 3.31 -4.08 -3.15
C MET A 97 2.92 -3.22 -1.95
N THR A 98 3.66 -2.15 -1.71
CA THR A 98 3.24 -1.14 -0.74
C THR A 98 3.45 0.26 -1.27
N THR A 99 2.50 1.13 -0.97
CA THR A 99 2.48 2.52 -1.37
C THR A 99 2.09 3.42 -0.22
N ARG A 100 2.71 4.59 -0.13
CA ARG A 100 2.31 5.71 0.71
C ARG A 100 1.52 6.69 -0.14
N TRP A 101 0.35 7.04 0.34
CA TRP A 101 -0.55 8.00 -0.27
C TRP A 101 -0.61 9.23 0.62
N ASP A 102 -0.15 10.35 0.06
CA ASP A 102 -0.17 11.67 0.69
C ASP A 102 -1.26 12.50 0.00
N GLU A 103 -2.36 12.76 0.71
CA GLU A 103 -3.52 13.48 0.20
C GLU A 103 -3.69 14.84 0.91
N GLY A 104 -3.97 15.88 0.11
CA GLY A 104 -4.31 17.21 0.62
C GLY A 104 -3.38 18.30 0.10
N LEU A 105 -3.36 19.44 0.79
CA LEU A 105 -2.57 20.62 0.39
C LEU A 105 -1.14 20.55 0.92
N ILE A 106 -0.37 19.55 0.51
CA ILE A 106 0.99 19.34 1.02
C ILE A 106 1.98 20.21 0.23
N PRO A 107 2.79 21.06 0.88
CA PRO A 107 3.88 21.77 0.21
C PRO A 107 4.83 20.78 -0.46
N GLY A 108 5.20 21.06 -1.72
CA GLY A 108 6.02 20.16 -2.52
C GLY A 108 7.38 19.82 -1.88
N GLU A 109 7.95 20.73 -1.07
CA GLU A 109 9.19 20.47 -0.34
C GLU A 109 9.09 19.40 0.76
N LEU A 110 7.87 19.02 1.18
CA LEU A 110 7.63 18.01 2.21
C LEU A 110 7.27 16.64 1.62
N ILE A 111 7.18 16.54 0.28
CA ILE A 111 6.83 15.33 -0.43
C ILE A 111 8.11 14.54 -0.71
N SER A 112 8.33 13.45 0.04
CA SER A 112 9.40 12.49 -0.25
C SER A 112 8.99 11.56 -1.40
N SER A 113 9.86 11.36 -2.38
CA SER A 113 9.70 10.28 -3.37
C SER A 113 10.04 8.90 -2.80
N GLU A 114 10.78 8.86 -1.70
CA GLU A 114 11.19 7.63 -1.03
C GLU A 114 10.16 7.23 0.02
N PHE A 115 9.92 5.92 0.11
CA PHE A 115 9.07 5.30 1.10
C PHE A 115 9.63 3.93 1.43
N GLU A 116 9.80 3.65 2.72
CA GLU A 116 10.07 2.33 3.25
C GLU A 116 9.00 1.98 4.29
N ASN A 117 8.43 0.78 4.21
CA ASN A 117 7.38 0.34 5.10
C ASN A 117 7.93 -0.69 6.12
N PRO A 118 8.14 -0.30 7.39
CA PRO A 118 8.69 -1.21 8.40
C PRO A 118 7.79 -2.41 8.69
N ASP A 119 6.48 -2.29 8.45
CA ASP A 119 5.52 -3.38 8.64
C ASP A 119 5.69 -4.44 7.55
N VAL A 120 5.96 -4.05 6.30
CA VAL A 120 6.29 -4.98 5.19
C VAL A 120 7.59 -5.73 5.46
N ALA A 121 8.65 -5.02 5.87
CA ALA A 121 9.89 -5.67 6.26
C ALA A 121 9.70 -6.64 7.46
N GLY A 122 8.82 -6.31 8.39
CA GLY A 122 8.45 -7.18 9.51
C GLY A 122 7.64 -8.41 9.08
N PHE A 123 6.73 -8.24 8.12
CA PHE A 123 5.96 -9.34 7.54
C PHE A 123 6.91 -10.34 6.86
N CYS A 124 7.86 -9.86 6.04
CA CYS A 124 8.83 -10.71 5.38
C CYS A 124 9.68 -11.54 6.37
N ARG A 125 10.15 -10.92 7.46
CA ARG A 125 10.84 -11.65 8.53
C ARG A 125 9.95 -12.71 9.20
N SER A 126 8.67 -12.42 9.35
CA SER A 126 7.70 -13.35 9.96
C SER A 126 7.39 -14.53 9.03
N LEU A 127 7.25 -14.26 7.72
CA LEU A 127 7.05 -15.27 6.68
C LEU A 127 8.25 -16.24 6.63
N GLU A 128 9.47 -15.71 6.61
CA GLU A 128 10.70 -16.50 6.65
C GLU A 128 10.83 -17.32 7.95
N ALA A 129 10.60 -16.69 9.11
CA ALA A 129 10.68 -17.37 10.40
C ALA A 129 9.65 -18.50 10.58
N SER A 130 8.50 -18.38 9.91
CA SER A 130 7.46 -19.42 9.90
C SER A 130 7.80 -20.61 9.00
N GLY A 131 8.79 -20.48 8.10
CA GLY A 131 9.14 -21.47 7.10
C GLY A 131 8.10 -21.64 5.97
N GLN A 132 7.14 -20.72 5.87
CA GLN A 132 6.07 -20.78 4.87
C GLN A 132 6.47 -20.14 3.54
N GLY A 133 7.42 -19.20 3.55
CA GLY A 133 7.91 -18.57 2.34
C GLY A 133 9.07 -17.62 2.58
N VAL A 134 9.49 -16.96 1.50
CA VAL A 134 10.53 -15.93 1.51
C VAL A 134 10.07 -14.72 0.69
N CYS A 135 10.55 -13.55 1.09
CA CYS A 135 10.38 -12.32 0.32
C CYS A 135 11.62 -12.10 -0.56
N GLN A 136 11.42 -11.81 -1.84
CA GLN A 136 12.49 -11.45 -2.77
C GLN A 136 12.15 -10.15 -3.46
N ILE A 137 12.98 -9.13 -3.31
CA ILE A 137 12.79 -7.86 -4.01
C ILE A 137 12.93 -8.11 -5.51
N THR A 138 11.95 -7.68 -6.29
CA THR A 138 11.98 -7.74 -7.74
C THR A 138 12.86 -6.60 -8.26
N GLU A 139 13.98 -6.93 -8.92
CA GLU A 139 14.90 -5.96 -9.55
C GLU A 139 14.37 -5.42 -10.89
#